data_AF-A0A1V8ZXP8-F1
#
_entry.id   AF-A0A1V8ZXP8-F1
#
_cell.length_a   1.000
_cell.length_b   1.000
_cell.length_c   1.000
_cell.angle_alpha   90.00
_cell.angle_beta   90.00
_cell.angle_gamma   90.00
#
_symmetry.space_group_name_H-M   'P 1'
#
loop_
_entity.id
_entity.type
_entity.pdbx_description
1 polymer ?
#
loop_
_entity_poly.entity_id
_entity_poly.type
_entity_poly.pdbx_seq_one_letter_code
_entity_poly.pdbx_strand_id
1 'polypeptide(L)'
;MTCGEHGVVVAMVPWARHGAGHTRDFDDTIAWLATTLELLGPARCAEITHVSADAAARIARRRGVLPQAVRCAHPFHVVKWATEALDQVRRQTWNALRREPGGSGRDRRGRRASTGPAQHLKRARWALWKNPENLTGRQRHKLAWIAKTEPRLHRAYLLKEGLRHVFAAPAHDAKQALQRWLSWAARSPIPEFVKLGRTIRAERETIHASLDHGLSNALIESTNTKIRLLTRIAFGFKHPDALISLALLPLGGYRPALPDRTPT
;
A
#
# COMPACT_ATOMS: atom_id res chain seq x y z
N MET A 1 -5.77 1.67 -27.69
CA MET A 1 -6.95 0.83 -27.97
C MET A 1 -6.73 0.21 -29.34
N THR A 2 -7.21 -1.02 -29.56
CA THR A 2 -7.03 -1.72 -30.85
C THR A 2 -8.24 -1.43 -31.73
N CYS A 3 -8.05 -0.73 -32.85
CA CYS A 3 -9.08 -0.53 -33.87
C CYS A 3 -9.03 -1.70 -34.85
N GLY A 4 -10.20 -2.19 -35.28
CA GLY A 4 -10.31 -3.33 -36.20
C GLY A 4 -9.79 -3.05 -37.62
N GLU A 5 -9.76 -1.79 -38.05
CA GLU A 5 -9.25 -1.38 -39.38
C GLU A 5 -7.80 -0.88 -39.35
N HIS A 6 -7.41 -0.15 -38.29
CA HIS A 6 -6.14 0.59 -38.25
C HIS A 6 -5.09 -0.03 -37.31
N GLY A 7 -5.41 -1.15 -36.65
CA GLY A 7 -4.53 -1.77 -35.67
C GLY A 7 -4.37 -0.96 -34.37
N VAL A 8 -3.20 -1.06 -33.73
CA VAL A 8 -2.89 -0.29 -32.51
C VAL A 8 -2.47 1.13 -32.93
N VAL A 9 -3.35 2.10 -32.69
CA VAL A 9 -3.03 3.52 -32.89
C VAL A 9 -2.52 4.11 -31.58
N VAL A 10 -1.30 4.66 -31.60
CA VAL A 10 -0.69 5.37 -30.46
C VAL A 10 -0.93 6.86 -30.64
N ALA A 11 -1.75 7.45 -29.77
CA ALA A 11 -1.98 8.89 -29.76
C ALA A 11 -1.11 9.56 -28.68
N MET A 12 -0.55 10.72 -29.00
CA MET A 12 0.11 11.55 -27.99
C MET A 12 -0.94 12.08 -27.04
N VAL A 13 -0.76 11.83 -25.75
CA VAL A 13 -1.55 12.46 -24.71
C VAL A 13 -0.66 13.50 -24.00
N PRO A 14 -1.23 14.60 -23.47
CA PRO A 14 -0.61 15.27 -22.33
C PRO A 14 -0.57 14.24 -21.18
N TRP A 15 -0.20 14.47 -19.95
CA TRP A 15 -0.25 13.43 -18.88
C TRP A 15 0.52 12.08 -19.07
N ALA A 16 1.10 11.69 -20.22
CA ALA A 16 1.98 10.51 -20.37
C ALA A 16 3.00 10.67 -21.51
N ARG A 17 4.24 10.21 -21.28
CA ARG A 17 5.31 10.23 -22.31
C ARG A 17 5.08 9.12 -23.35
N HIS A 18 5.60 9.28 -24.55
CA HIS A 18 5.49 8.26 -25.60
C HIS A 18 6.14 6.95 -25.13
N GLY A 19 5.40 5.83 -25.22
CA GLY A 19 5.84 4.52 -24.73
C GLY A 19 5.87 4.35 -23.19
N ALA A 20 5.39 5.34 -22.41
CA ALA A 20 5.37 5.22 -20.96
C ALA A 20 4.22 4.33 -20.47
N GLY A 21 4.54 3.40 -19.55
CA GLY A 21 3.53 2.60 -18.83
C GLY A 21 2.85 3.34 -17.68
N HIS A 22 3.21 4.60 -17.43
CA HIS A 22 2.73 5.42 -16.32
C HIS A 22 2.50 6.87 -16.76
N THR A 23 1.88 7.67 -15.89
CA THR A 23 1.67 9.10 -16.13
C THR A 23 2.99 9.86 -16.10
N ARG A 24 3.02 10.98 -16.82
CA ARG A 24 4.14 11.93 -16.87
C ARG A 24 4.53 12.41 -15.48
N ASP A 25 3.55 12.75 -14.63
CA ASP A 25 3.80 13.19 -13.25
C ASP A 25 4.52 12.13 -12.41
N PHE A 26 4.21 10.85 -12.61
CA PHE A 26 4.91 9.75 -11.96
C PHE A 26 6.33 9.60 -12.48
N ASP A 27 6.50 9.67 -13.80
CA ASP A 27 7.82 9.60 -14.43
C ASP A 27 8.73 10.79 -14.02
N ASP A 28 8.14 11.98 -13.84
CA ASP A 28 8.83 13.19 -13.39
C ASP A 28 9.17 13.10 -11.90
N THR A 29 8.32 12.48 -11.07
CA THR A 29 8.66 12.16 -9.66
C THR A 29 9.85 11.20 -9.57
N ILE A 30 9.92 10.19 -10.45
CA ILE A 30 11.04 9.25 -10.50
C ILE A 30 12.32 9.96 -10.98
N ALA A 31 12.21 10.83 -11.99
CA ALA A 31 13.33 11.62 -12.47
C ALA A 31 13.85 12.57 -11.38
N TRP A 32 12.95 13.27 -10.69
CA TRP A 32 13.28 14.15 -9.57
C TRP A 32 13.97 13.40 -8.43
N LEU A 33 13.46 12.22 -8.03
CA LEU A 33 14.11 11.40 -7.00
C LEU A 33 15.52 10.96 -7.40
N ALA A 34 15.73 10.59 -8.67
CA ALA A 34 17.04 10.22 -9.18
C ALA A 34 18.02 11.41 -9.13
N THR A 35 17.59 12.58 -9.60
CA THR A 35 18.38 13.82 -9.52
C THR A 35 18.64 14.24 -8.09
N THR A 36 17.66 14.07 -7.18
CA THR A 36 17.80 14.45 -5.77
C THR A 36 18.75 13.52 -5.01
N LEU A 37 18.84 12.24 -5.38
CA LEU A 37 19.88 11.34 -4.85
C LEU A 37 21.28 11.76 -5.33
N GLU A 38 21.43 12.19 -6.58
CA GLU A 38 22.70 12.74 -7.07
C GLU A 38 23.12 14.01 -6.31
N LEU A 39 22.15 14.83 -5.86
CA LEU A 39 22.41 16.01 -4.99
C LEU A 39 22.98 15.66 -3.60
N LEU A 40 22.86 14.41 -3.13
CA LEU A 40 23.48 13.99 -1.87
C LEU A 40 25.01 13.88 -2.00
N GLY A 41 25.51 13.76 -3.22
CA GLY A 41 26.91 13.51 -3.54
C GLY A 41 27.32 12.04 -3.36
N PRO A 42 28.41 11.61 -4.00
CA PRO A 42 28.82 10.21 -4.05
C PRO A 42 29.13 9.61 -2.68
N ALA A 43 29.69 10.40 -1.75
CA ALA A 43 30.00 9.96 -0.40
C ALA A 43 28.74 9.53 0.39
N ARG A 44 27.72 10.39 0.43
CA ARG A 44 26.45 10.08 1.11
C ARG A 44 25.69 8.97 0.41
N CYS A 45 25.74 8.93 -0.93
CA CYS A 45 25.15 7.82 -1.67
C CYS A 45 25.80 6.48 -1.29
N ALA A 46 27.12 6.42 -1.10
CA ALA A 46 27.82 5.21 -0.69
C ALA A 46 27.43 4.74 0.73
N GLU A 47 27.06 5.67 1.63
CA GLU A 47 26.57 5.35 2.98
C GLU A 47 25.17 4.72 2.99
N ILE A 48 24.39 4.88 1.92
CA ILE A 48 23.06 4.26 1.82
C ILE A 48 23.22 2.76 1.60
N THR A 49 22.88 1.98 2.62
CA THR A 49 22.98 0.51 2.61
C THR A 49 21.69 -0.18 2.22
N HIS A 50 20.52 0.44 2.47
CA HIS A 50 19.20 -0.15 2.23
C HIS A 50 18.24 0.86 1.63
N VAL A 51 17.44 0.41 0.65
CA VAL A 51 16.38 1.21 0.05
C VAL A 51 15.07 0.43 0.09
N SER A 52 14.09 1.02 0.77
CA SER A 52 12.71 0.53 0.78
C SER A 52 11.83 1.46 -0.04
N ALA A 53 11.05 0.91 -0.96
CA ALA A 53 10.11 1.66 -1.78
C ALA A 53 8.82 0.87 -1.99
N ASP A 54 7.74 1.59 -2.32
CA ASP A 54 6.55 0.99 -2.89
C ASP A 54 6.94 0.15 -4.10
N ALA A 55 6.16 -0.89 -4.40
CA ALA A 55 6.28 -1.69 -5.61
C ALA A 55 6.02 -0.91 -6.93
N ALA A 56 6.17 0.41 -6.91
CA ALA A 56 6.68 1.20 -8.02
C ALA A 56 8.07 0.66 -8.42
N ALA A 57 8.07 -0.49 -9.08
CA ALA A 57 9.22 -1.28 -9.47
C ALA A 57 10.28 -0.49 -10.26
N ARG A 58 9.99 0.72 -10.74
CA ARG A 58 10.87 1.57 -11.53
C ARG A 58 11.87 2.41 -10.71
N ILE A 59 11.53 2.90 -9.51
CA ILE A 59 12.44 3.72 -8.69
C ILE A 59 13.63 2.88 -8.24
N ALA A 60 13.35 1.70 -7.68
CA ALA A 60 14.38 0.79 -7.19
C ALA A 60 15.07 -0.01 -8.33
N ARG A 61 14.60 0.07 -9.58
CA ARG A 61 15.23 -0.63 -10.74
C ARG A 61 16.41 0.14 -11.34
N ARG A 62 16.59 1.44 -11.06
CA ARG A 62 17.80 2.15 -11.51
C ARG A 62 18.98 1.78 -10.61
N ARG A 63 19.63 0.65 -10.94
CA ARG A 63 20.87 0.18 -10.31
C ARG A 63 22.02 1.20 -10.34
N GLY A 64 21.96 2.20 -11.23
CA GLY A 64 23.07 3.12 -11.47
C GLY A 64 23.37 4.10 -10.34
N VAL A 65 22.38 4.49 -9.54
CA VAL A 65 22.57 5.56 -8.51
C VAL A 65 23.02 4.99 -7.16
N LEU A 66 22.56 3.80 -6.80
CA LEU A 66 22.87 3.13 -5.52
C LEU A 66 23.12 1.63 -5.74
N PRO A 67 24.19 1.24 -6.46
CA PRO A 67 24.45 -0.16 -6.82
C PRO A 67 24.69 -1.07 -5.61
N GLN A 68 25.18 -0.52 -4.51
CA GLN A 68 25.49 -1.23 -3.27
C GLN A 68 24.28 -1.42 -2.34
N ALA A 69 23.21 -0.65 -2.52
CA ALA A 69 22.09 -0.65 -1.58
C ALA A 69 21.17 -1.86 -1.78
N VAL A 70 20.89 -2.58 -0.68
CA VAL A 70 19.95 -3.71 -0.68
C VAL A 70 18.52 -3.20 -0.84
N ARG A 71 17.78 -3.82 -1.75
CA ARG A 71 16.38 -3.48 -1.99
C ARG A 71 15.47 -4.23 -1.03
N CYS A 72 14.65 -3.49 -0.32
CA CYS A 72 13.73 -4.03 0.66
C CYS A 72 12.28 -3.72 0.25
N ALA A 73 11.40 -4.71 0.35
CA ALA A 73 9.96 -4.51 0.16
C ALA A 73 9.35 -3.92 1.43
N HIS A 74 8.69 -2.77 1.33
CA HIS A 74 8.14 -2.13 2.52
C HIS A 74 6.96 -2.95 3.12
N PRO A 75 7.01 -3.39 4.40
CA PRO A 75 5.98 -4.26 5.00
C PRO A 75 4.54 -3.76 4.87
N PHE A 76 4.32 -2.45 5.03
CA PHE A 76 3.01 -1.83 4.81
C PHE A 76 2.41 -2.15 3.44
N HIS A 77 3.21 -2.14 2.37
CA HIS A 77 2.72 -2.34 1.01
C HIS A 77 2.37 -3.81 0.78
N VAL A 78 3.15 -4.72 1.36
CA VAL A 78 2.86 -6.15 1.30
C VAL A 78 1.55 -6.47 2.05
N VAL A 79 1.34 -5.89 3.23
CA VAL A 79 0.08 -6.03 3.99
C VAL A 79 -1.09 -5.31 3.29
N LYS A 80 -0.84 -4.19 2.61
CA LYS A 80 -1.84 -3.47 1.81
C LYS A 80 -2.36 -4.35 0.68
N TRP A 81 -1.52 -5.09 -0.02
CA TRP A 81 -1.97 -6.05 -1.05
C TRP A 81 -2.93 -7.11 -0.49
N ALA A 82 -2.66 -7.64 0.71
CA ALA A 82 -3.58 -8.57 1.37
C ALA A 82 -4.90 -7.91 1.76
N THR A 83 -4.87 -6.65 2.18
CA THR A 83 -6.08 -5.88 2.49
C THR A 83 -6.92 -5.63 1.24
N GLU A 84 -6.29 -5.34 0.10
CA GLU A 84 -6.95 -5.18 -1.20
C GLU A 84 -7.54 -6.50 -1.69
N ALA A 85 -6.80 -7.61 -1.60
CA ALA A 85 -7.30 -8.94 -1.90
C ALA A 85 -8.52 -9.32 -1.05
N LEU A 86 -8.47 -9.05 0.27
CA LEU A 86 -9.60 -9.24 1.17
C LEU A 86 -10.81 -8.37 0.78
N ASP A 87 -10.60 -7.10 0.42
CA ASP A 87 -11.69 -6.23 0.00
C ASP A 87 -12.33 -6.69 -1.32
N GLN A 88 -11.55 -7.25 -2.24
CA GLN A 88 -12.07 -7.88 -3.46
C GLN A 88 -12.98 -9.07 -3.13
N VAL A 89 -12.54 -9.98 -2.26
CA VAL A 89 -13.36 -11.13 -1.81
C VAL A 89 -14.63 -10.63 -1.09
N ARG A 90 -14.52 -9.60 -0.25
CA ARG A 90 -15.66 -8.98 0.43
C ARG A 90 -16.67 -8.40 -0.56
N ARG A 91 -16.21 -7.70 -1.61
CA ARG A 91 -17.07 -7.13 -2.66
C ARG A 91 -17.79 -8.22 -3.45
N GLN A 92 -17.10 -9.32 -3.79
CA GLN A 92 -17.71 -10.47 -4.45
C GLN A 92 -18.80 -11.10 -3.59
N THR A 93 -18.50 -11.35 -2.32
CA THR A 93 -19.45 -11.93 -1.34
C THR A 93 -20.68 -11.02 -1.20
N TRP A 94 -20.47 -9.72 -1.04
CA TRP A 94 -21.55 -8.74 -0.98
C TRP A 94 -22.40 -8.70 -2.26
N ASN A 95 -21.77 -8.78 -3.43
CA ASN A 95 -22.48 -8.81 -4.70
C ASN A 95 -23.28 -10.11 -4.90
N ALA A 96 -22.81 -11.25 -4.39
CA ALA A 96 -23.54 -12.51 -4.41
C ALA A 96 -24.81 -12.41 -3.54
N LEU A 97 -24.64 -12.05 -2.26
CA LEU A 97 -25.76 -11.86 -1.32
C LEU A 97 -26.78 -10.83 -1.82
N ARG A 98 -26.33 -9.79 -2.54
CA ARG A 98 -27.24 -8.77 -3.09
C ARG A 98 -28.10 -9.29 -4.25
N ARG A 99 -27.67 -10.37 -4.93
CA ARG A 99 -28.41 -10.99 -6.05
C ARG A 99 -29.40 -12.05 -5.60
N GLU A 100 -29.27 -12.56 -4.37
CA GLU A 100 -30.22 -13.50 -3.78
C GLU A 100 -31.60 -12.87 -3.58
N PRO A 101 -32.68 -13.68 -3.60
CA PRO A 101 -34.02 -13.22 -3.26
C PRO A 101 -34.05 -12.53 -1.89
N GLY A 102 -34.60 -11.31 -1.82
CA GLY A 102 -34.60 -10.51 -0.59
C GLY A 102 -33.26 -9.89 -0.20
N GLY A 103 -32.20 -10.05 -1.01
CA GLY A 103 -30.88 -9.44 -0.81
C GLY A 103 -30.77 -7.97 -1.29
N SER A 104 -31.75 -7.51 -2.08
CA SER A 104 -31.94 -6.10 -2.38
C SER A 104 -33.41 -5.70 -2.37
N GLY A 105 -33.67 -4.44 -1.99
CA GLY A 105 -35.00 -3.83 -1.96
C GLY A 105 -34.93 -2.35 -2.28
N ARG A 106 -35.98 -1.58 -1.94
CA ARG A 106 -35.99 -0.11 -2.05
C ARG A 106 -35.86 0.54 -0.67
N ASP A 107 -35.11 1.64 -0.59
CA ASP A 107 -35.05 2.49 0.60
C ASP A 107 -36.30 3.39 0.72
N ARG A 108 -36.40 4.17 1.80
CA ARG A 108 -37.50 5.14 2.02
C ARG A 108 -37.64 6.19 0.92
N ARG A 109 -36.65 6.34 0.05
CA ARG A 109 -36.62 7.28 -1.09
C ARG A 109 -36.77 6.55 -2.44
N GLY A 110 -37.17 5.27 -2.43
CA GLY A 110 -37.37 4.46 -3.62
C GLY A 110 -36.09 3.99 -4.32
N ARG A 111 -34.90 4.21 -3.75
CA ARG A 111 -33.61 3.83 -4.37
C ARG A 111 -33.23 2.39 -4.03
N ARG A 112 -32.54 1.71 -4.94
CA ARG A 112 -32.06 0.34 -4.70
C ARG A 112 -31.11 0.29 -3.51
N ALA A 113 -31.42 -0.54 -2.53
CA ALA A 113 -30.64 -0.72 -1.31
C ALA A 113 -30.39 -2.21 -1.05
N SER A 114 -29.28 -2.52 -0.38
CA SER A 114 -29.03 -3.85 0.14
C SER A 114 -29.91 -4.12 1.36
N THR A 115 -30.39 -5.35 1.48
CA THR A 115 -31.24 -5.83 2.57
C THR A 115 -30.65 -7.12 3.17
N GLY A 116 -31.15 -7.55 4.33
CA GLY A 116 -30.75 -8.80 4.96
C GLY A 116 -29.23 -8.97 5.13
N PRO A 117 -28.68 -10.18 4.84
CA PRO A 117 -27.24 -10.48 4.95
C PRO A 117 -26.35 -9.53 4.14
N ALA A 118 -26.78 -9.09 2.95
CA ALA A 118 -26.01 -8.14 2.13
C ALA A 118 -25.84 -6.79 2.85
N GLN A 119 -26.86 -6.33 3.56
CA GLN A 119 -26.78 -5.10 4.36
C GLN A 119 -25.88 -5.26 5.59
N HIS A 120 -25.92 -6.42 6.25
CA HIS A 120 -25.03 -6.73 7.37
C HIS A 120 -23.56 -6.72 6.93
N LEU A 121 -23.25 -7.38 5.81
CA LEU A 121 -21.90 -7.43 5.27
C LEU A 121 -21.41 -6.04 4.81
N LYS A 122 -22.28 -5.21 4.21
CA LYS A 122 -21.95 -3.81 3.86
C LYS A 122 -21.48 -3.02 5.09
N ARG A 123 -22.06 -3.29 6.26
CA ARG A 123 -21.72 -2.64 7.55
C ARG A 123 -20.59 -3.34 8.31
N ALA A 124 -19.98 -4.40 7.76
CA ALA A 124 -18.94 -5.18 8.41
C ALA A 124 -17.51 -4.90 7.91
N ARG A 125 -17.33 -4.01 6.92
CA ARG A 125 -16.00 -3.65 6.36
C ARG A 125 -14.93 -3.39 7.44
N TRP A 126 -15.26 -2.58 8.43
CA TRP A 126 -14.31 -2.24 9.50
C TRP A 126 -13.92 -3.42 10.39
N ALA A 127 -14.80 -4.41 10.56
CA ALA A 127 -14.48 -5.63 11.31
C ALA A 127 -13.45 -6.51 10.59
N LEU A 128 -13.39 -6.43 9.26
CA LEU A 128 -12.43 -7.15 8.43
C LEU A 128 -11.10 -6.38 8.27
N TRP A 129 -11.16 -5.06 8.29
CA TRP A 129 -10.01 -4.20 7.98
C TRP A 129 -9.12 -3.94 9.19
N LYS A 130 -9.71 -3.63 10.35
CA LYS A 130 -8.96 -3.34 11.58
C LYS A 130 -8.20 -4.57 12.06
N ASN A 131 -7.10 -4.32 12.77
CA ASN A 131 -6.38 -5.38 13.44
C ASN A 131 -7.26 -6.01 14.55
N PRO A 132 -7.19 -7.34 14.76
CA PRO A 132 -7.91 -8.08 15.79
C PRO A 132 -7.90 -7.40 17.17
N GLU A 133 -6.73 -6.93 17.62
CA GLU A 133 -6.54 -6.26 18.91
C GLU A 133 -7.29 -4.92 19.03
N ASN A 134 -7.61 -4.29 17.89
CA ASN A 134 -8.29 -2.99 17.82
C ASN A 134 -9.79 -3.09 17.51
N LEU A 135 -10.34 -4.30 17.49
CA LEU A 135 -11.76 -4.53 17.24
C LEU A 135 -12.60 -4.17 18.47
N THR A 136 -13.70 -3.44 18.26
CA THR A 136 -14.71 -3.26 19.31
C THR A 136 -15.51 -4.56 19.52
N GLY A 137 -16.20 -4.71 20.66
CA GLY A 137 -17.07 -5.88 20.89
C GLY A 137 -18.10 -6.11 19.78
N ARG A 138 -18.72 -5.04 19.28
CA ARG A 138 -19.64 -5.09 18.12
C ARG A 138 -18.94 -5.57 16.83
N GLN A 139 -17.68 -5.20 16.61
CA GLN A 139 -16.91 -5.63 15.44
C GLN A 139 -16.49 -7.10 15.56
N ARG A 140 -16.09 -7.56 16.75
CA ARG A 140 -15.83 -8.99 17.02
C ARG A 140 -17.07 -9.85 16.76
N HIS A 141 -18.23 -9.41 17.22
CA HIS A 141 -19.49 -10.13 16.95
C HIS A 141 -19.80 -10.20 15.45
N LYS A 142 -19.58 -9.11 14.69
CA LYS A 142 -19.71 -9.13 13.22
C LYS A 142 -18.74 -10.10 12.56
N LEU A 143 -17.50 -10.18 13.04
CA LEU A 143 -16.50 -11.12 12.52
C LEU A 143 -16.90 -12.58 12.81
N ALA A 144 -17.43 -12.87 14.01
CA ALA A 144 -17.97 -14.18 14.36
C ALA A 144 -19.18 -14.55 13.50
N TRP A 145 -20.07 -13.59 13.22
CA TRP A 145 -21.16 -13.79 12.25
C TRP A 145 -20.62 -14.13 10.86
N ILE A 146 -19.63 -13.39 10.34
CA ILE A 146 -18.97 -13.69 9.05
C ILE A 146 -18.35 -15.09 9.07
N ALA A 147 -17.70 -15.50 10.17
CA ALA A 147 -17.14 -16.83 10.30
C ALA A 147 -18.20 -17.94 10.15
N LYS A 148 -19.40 -17.70 10.67
CA LYS A 148 -20.52 -18.64 10.61
C LYS A 148 -21.23 -18.64 9.25
N THR A 149 -21.45 -17.46 8.65
CA THR A 149 -22.30 -17.35 7.45
C THR A 149 -21.52 -17.30 6.15
N GLU A 150 -20.27 -16.80 6.16
CA GLU A 150 -19.45 -16.59 4.97
C GLU A 150 -18.03 -17.21 5.14
N PRO A 151 -17.90 -18.55 5.20
CA PRO A 151 -16.61 -19.21 5.48
C PRO A 151 -15.51 -18.85 4.49
N ARG A 152 -15.83 -18.63 3.20
CA ARG A 152 -14.88 -18.18 2.19
C ARG A 152 -14.29 -16.81 2.53
N LEU A 153 -15.14 -15.85 2.93
CA LEU A 153 -14.70 -14.52 3.32
C LEU A 153 -13.92 -14.54 4.64
N HIS A 154 -14.33 -15.38 5.59
CA HIS A 154 -13.59 -15.56 6.83
C HIS A 154 -12.19 -16.15 6.59
N ARG A 155 -12.05 -17.15 5.71
CA ARG A 155 -10.74 -17.67 5.31
C ARG A 155 -9.86 -16.61 4.64
N ALA A 156 -10.42 -15.75 3.79
CA ALA A 156 -9.70 -14.60 3.24
C ALA A 156 -9.20 -13.65 4.33
N TYR A 157 -10.02 -13.40 5.36
CA TYR A 157 -9.62 -12.59 6.51
C TYR A 157 -8.45 -13.22 7.26
N LEU A 158 -8.52 -14.53 7.54
CA LEU A 158 -7.44 -15.24 8.22
C LEU A 158 -6.14 -15.24 7.39
N LEU A 159 -6.21 -15.35 6.06
CA LEU A 159 -5.03 -15.22 5.19
C LEU A 159 -4.41 -13.81 5.30
N LYS A 160 -5.22 -12.75 5.35
CA LYS A 160 -4.73 -11.37 5.54
C LYS A 160 -4.04 -11.21 6.92
N GLU A 161 -4.66 -11.72 7.98
CA GLU A 161 -4.06 -11.69 9.33
C GLU A 161 -2.80 -12.55 9.43
N GLY A 162 -2.78 -13.71 8.77
CA GLY A 162 -1.60 -14.57 8.69
C GLY A 162 -0.42 -13.83 8.06
N LEU A 163 -0.65 -13.03 7.01
CA LEU A 163 0.43 -12.24 6.41
C LEU A 163 0.90 -11.11 7.33
N ARG A 164 -0.02 -10.46 8.06
CA ARG A 164 0.34 -9.48 9.09
C ARG A 164 1.22 -10.12 10.18
N HIS A 165 0.90 -11.33 10.59
CA HIS A 165 1.67 -12.08 11.59
C HIS A 165 3.10 -12.39 11.12
N VAL A 166 3.32 -12.65 9.83
CA VAL A 166 4.68 -12.84 9.27
C VAL A 166 5.59 -11.64 9.59
N PHE A 167 5.09 -10.42 9.44
CA PHE A 167 5.86 -9.20 9.70
C PHE A 167 5.90 -8.80 11.19
N ALA A 168 5.10 -9.44 12.04
CA ALA A 168 5.14 -9.26 13.49
C ALA A 168 5.95 -10.34 14.21
N ALA A 169 6.32 -11.41 13.51
CA ALA A 169 7.13 -12.50 14.05
C ALA A 169 8.59 -12.05 14.27
N PRO A 170 9.30 -12.67 15.23
CA PRO A 170 10.75 -12.48 15.37
C PRO A 170 11.48 -12.78 14.06
N ALA A 171 12.59 -12.08 13.81
CA ALA A 171 13.33 -12.18 12.54
C ALA A 171 13.74 -13.62 12.18
N HIS A 172 14.14 -14.42 13.19
CA HIS A 172 14.53 -15.82 12.99
C HIS A 172 13.37 -16.72 12.51
N ASP A 173 12.12 -16.38 12.87
CA ASP A 173 10.92 -17.14 12.51
C ASP A 173 10.21 -16.59 11.27
N ALA A 174 10.42 -15.32 10.92
CA ALA A 174 9.63 -14.60 9.93
C ALA A 174 9.69 -15.25 8.53
N LYS A 175 10.86 -15.71 8.09
CA LYS A 175 11.02 -16.42 6.80
C LYS A 175 10.25 -17.74 6.78
N GLN A 176 10.30 -18.50 7.86
CA GLN A 176 9.56 -19.76 7.97
C GLN A 176 8.05 -19.50 8.02
N ALA A 177 7.62 -18.45 8.74
CA ALA A 177 6.23 -18.00 8.76
C ALA A 177 5.75 -17.60 7.35
N LEU A 178 6.56 -16.88 6.58
CA LEU A 178 6.26 -16.52 5.19
C LEU A 178 6.09 -17.76 4.32
N GLN A 179 6.97 -18.76 4.45
CA GLN A 179 6.88 -20.00 3.69
C GLN A 179 5.62 -20.81 4.03
N ARG A 180 5.26 -20.89 5.32
CA ARG A 180 3.98 -21.49 5.76
C ARG A 180 2.79 -20.74 5.16
N TRP A 181 2.83 -19.42 5.19
CA TRP A 181 1.78 -18.57 4.63
C TRP A 181 1.62 -18.77 3.11
N LEU A 182 2.73 -18.78 2.37
CA LEU A 182 2.73 -19.04 0.92
C LEU A 182 2.14 -20.42 0.58
N SER A 183 2.46 -21.43 1.39
CA SER A 183 1.94 -22.80 1.24
C SER A 183 0.44 -22.87 1.54
N TRP A 184 -0.06 -22.06 2.47
CA TRP A 184 -1.48 -21.95 2.77
C TRP A 184 -2.23 -21.19 1.68
N ALA A 185 -1.71 -20.05 1.23
CA ALA A 185 -2.30 -19.24 0.16
C ALA A 185 -2.42 -20.02 -1.15
N ALA A 186 -1.39 -20.79 -1.52
CA ALA A 186 -1.36 -21.59 -2.75
C ALA A 186 -2.42 -22.71 -2.78
N ARG A 187 -2.76 -23.28 -1.61
CA ARG A 187 -3.80 -24.33 -1.47
C ARG A 187 -5.19 -23.76 -1.19
N SER A 188 -5.33 -22.44 -1.05
CA SER A 188 -6.61 -21.82 -0.76
C SER A 188 -7.52 -21.82 -2.00
N PRO A 189 -8.84 -22.02 -1.85
CA PRO A 189 -9.80 -21.93 -2.96
C PRO A 189 -10.14 -20.48 -3.32
N ILE A 190 -9.27 -19.51 -2.99
CA ILE A 190 -9.54 -18.08 -3.09
C ILE A 190 -8.57 -17.49 -4.13
N PRO A 191 -9.02 -17.29 -5.39
CA PRO A 191 -8.14 -16.87 -6.48
C PRO A 191 -7.36 -15.59 -6.19
N GLU A 192 -7.95 -14.65 -5.45
CA GLU A 192 -7.31 -13.40 -5.03
C GLU A 192 -6.05 -13.66 -4.20
N PHE A 193 -6.10 -14.63 -3.28
CA PHE A 193 -4.98 -14.96 -2.41
C PHE A 193 -3.97 -15.89 -3.10
N VAL A 194 -4.42 -16.75 -4.02
CA VAL A 194 -3.49 -17.51 -4.89
C VAL A 194 -2.67 -16.54 -5.76
N LYS A 195 -3.33 -15.54 -6.36
CA LYS A 195 -2.65 -14.49 -7.14
C LYS A 195 -1.69 -13.68 -6.26
N LEU A 196 -2.13 -13.26 -5.07
CA LEU A 196 -1.26 -12.56 -4.12
C LEU A 196 -0.03 -13.39 -3.73
N GLY A 197 -0.20 -14.69 -3.48
CA GLY A 197 0.91 -15.60 -3.19
C GLY A 197 1.93 -15.66 -4.33
N ARG A 198 1.50 -15.61 -5.60
CA ARG A 198 2.41 -15.52 -6.75
C ARG A 198 3.18 -14.20 -6.77
N THR A 199 2.51 -13.07 -6.48
CA THR A 199 3.16 -11.75 -6.39
C THR A 199 4.20 -11.72 -5.28
N ILE A 200 3.86 -12.22 -4.09
CA ILE A 200 4.78 -12.28 -2.95
C ILE A 200 5.97 -13.20 -3.24
N ARG A 201 5.75 -14.30 -3.96
CA ARG A 201 6.85 -15.18 -4.41
C ARG A 201 7.79 -14.49 -5.39
N ALA A 202 7.28 -13.66 -6.29
CA ALA A 202 8.09 -12.89 -7.23
C ALA A 202 8.94 -11.83 -6.51
N GLU A 203 8.44 -11.27 -5.40
CA GLU A 203 9.13 -10.29 -4.56
C GLU A 203 9.81 -10.92 -3.33
N ARG A 204 10.07 -12.24 -3.34
CA ARG A 204 10.53 -12.95 -2.14
C ARG A 204 11.84 -12.39 -1.59
N GLU A 205 12.81 -12.11 -2.47
CA GLU A 205 14.13 -11.64 -2.04
C GLU A 205 14.06 -10.25 -1.39
N THR A 206 13.26 -9.34 -1.94
CA THR A 206 13.06 -8.00 -1.36
C THR A 206 12.30 -8.07 -0.04
N ILE A 207 11.36 -9.00 0.11
CA ILE A 207 10.66 -9.24 1.38
C ILE A 207 11.59 -9.85 2.42
N HIS A 208 12.40 -10.85 2.05
CA HIS A 208 13.38 -11.45 2.96
C HIS A 208 14.36 -10.42 3.50
N ALA A 209 14.89 -9.54 2.64
CA ALA A 209 15.75 -8.45 3.07
C ALA A 209 15.05 -7.55 4.11
N SER A 210 13.78 -7.21 3.91
CA SER A 210 13.02 -6.43 4.90
C SER A 210 12.86 -7.12 6.24
N LEU A 211 12.67 -8.45 6.23
CA LEU A 211 12.54 -9.25 7.45
C LEU A 211 13.87 -9.36 8.20
N ASP A 212 14.98 -9.49 7.48
CA ASP A 212 16.33 -9.57 8.05
C ASP A 212 16.76 -8.25 8.72
N HIS A 213 16.39 -7.12 8.12
CA HIS A 213 16.82 -5.79 8.57
C HIS A 213 15.80 -5.07 9.45
N GLY A 214 14.66 -5.70 9.77
CA GLY A 214 13.67 -5.15 10.70
C GLY A 214 13.12 -3.77 10.32
N LEU A 215 13.04 -3.46 9.02
CA LEU A 215 12.65 -2.14 8.55
C LEU A 215 11.22 -1.82 9.00
N SER A 216 11.08 -0.75 9.81
CA SER A 216 9.80 -0.33 10.38
C SER A 216 9.26 0.94 9.72
N ASN A 217 7.95 1.11 9.77
CA ASN A 217 7.27 2.28 9.20
C ASN A 217 7.39 3.52 10.10
N ALA A 218 7.91 3.41 11.33
CA ALA A 218 7.77 4.44 12.36
C ALA A 218 8.39 5.79 11.94
N LEU A 219 9.58 5.76 11.33
CA LEU A 219 10.26 6.97 10.84
C LEU A 219 9.50 7.62 9.68
N ILE A 220 8.99 6.81 8.74
CA ILE A 220 8.28 7.29 7.55
C ILE A 220 6.89 7.82 7.92
N GLU A 221 6.20 7.21 8.89
CA GLU A 221 4.86 7.65 9.32
C GLU A 221 4.87 9.05 9.94
N SER A 222 5.88 9.34 10.77
CA SER A 222 6.07 10.68 11.35
C SER A 222 6.29 11.72 10.26
N THR A 223 7.20 11.44 9.32
CA THR A 223 7.49 12.31 8.17
C THR A 223 6.26 12.50 7.28
N ASN A 224 5.54 11.43 6.93
CA ASN A 224 4.32 11.49 6.12
C ASN A 224 3.19 12.27 6.80
N THR A 225 3.09 12.20 8.12
CA THR A 225 2.11 12.99 8.89
C THR A 225 2.46 14.47 8.83
N LYS A 226 3.74 14.82 9.01
CA LYS A 226 4.23 16.21 8.89
C LYS A 226 4.04 16.74 7.47
N ILE A 227 4.39 15.98 6.43
CA ILE A 227 4.17 16.37 5.03
C ILE A 227 2.69 16.63 4.75
N ARG A 228 1.77 15.78 5.25
CA ARG A 228 0.32 16.01 5.11
C ARG A 228 -0.17 17.27 5.83
N LEU A 229 0.42 17.62 6.96
CA LEU A 229 0.14 18.89 7.62
C LEU A 229 0.65 20.07 6.79
N LEU A 230 1.90 20.01 6.32
CA LEU A 230 2.50 21.06 5.50
C LEU A 230 1.76 21.24 4.17
N THR A 231 1.30 20.15 3.56
CA THR A 231 0.44 20.19 2.37
C THR A 231 -0.87 20.93 2.66
N ARG A 232 -1.44 20.75 3.86
CA ARG A 232 -2.64 21.50 4.27
C ARG A 232 -2.35 22.98 4.51
N ILE A 233 -1.22 23.31 5.12
CA ILE A 233 -0.77 24.69 5.32
C ILE A 233 -0.48 25.35 3.97
N ALA A 234 0.02 24.57 3.01
CA ALA A 234 0.37 25.05 1.68
C ALA A 234 -0.84 25.26 0.75
N PHE A 235 -2.07 24.97 1.18
CA PHE A 235 -3.27 25.29 0.40
C PHE A 235 -3.34 26.80 0.15
N GLY A 236 -3.38 27.19 -1.12
CA GLY A 236 -3.44 28.59 -1.55
C GLY A 236 -2.15 29.10 -2.21
N PHE A 237 -1.04 28.38 -2.09
CA PHE A 237 0.15 28.70 -2.88
C PHE A 237 -0.05 28.33 -4.36
N LYS A 238 0.41 29.21 -5.25
CA LYS A 238 0.30 29.04 -6.70
C LYS A 238 1.34 28.04 -7.27
N HIS A 239 2.43 27.80 -6.54
CA HIS A 239 3.57 27.00 -6.99
C HIS A 239 4.03 25.98 -5.93
N PRO A 240 4.51 24.79 -6.35
CA PRO A 240 4.93 23.72 -5.45
C PRO A 240 6.18 24.06 -4.62
N ASP A 241 6.98 25.04 -5.05
CA ASP A 241 8.22 25.44 -4.37
C ASP A 241 7.99 25.92 -2.94
N ALA A 242 6.82 26.52 -2.68
CA ALA A 242 6.40 26.92 -1.35
C ALA A 242 6.20 25.71 -0.43
N LEU A 243 5.57 24.63 -0.94
CA LEU A 243 5.42 23.37 -0.20
C LEU A 243 6.77 22.68 0.01
N ILE A 244 7.63 22.66 -1.00
CA ILE A 244 8.98 22.07 -0.91
C ILE A 244 9.79 22.81 0.16
N SER A 245 9.78 24.14 0.15
CA SER A 245 10.47 24.97 1.15
C SER A 245 9.91 24.74 2.56
N LEU A 246 8.58 24.70 2.69
CA LEU A 246 7.89 24.36 3.94
C LEU A 246 8.20 22.95 4.44
N ALA A 247 8.56 22.01 3.57
CA ALA A 247 9.02 20.69 3.96
C ALA A 247 10.51 20.69 4.36
N LEU A 248 11.38 21.33 3.58
CA LEU A 248 12.82 21.31 3.80
C LEU A 248 13.26 22.08 5.06
N LEU A 249 12.63 23.22 5.37
CA LEU A 249 12.97 24.03 6.56
C LEU A 249 12.77 23.26 7.89
N PRO A 250 11.58 22.70 8.19
CA PRO A 250 11.35 21.98 9.44
C PRO A 250 11.83 20.53 9.44
N LEU A 251 12.00 19.87 8.28
CA LEU A 251 12.40 18.45 8.20
C LEU A 251 13.88 18.24 7.87
N GLY A 252 14.56 19.22 7.27
CA GLY A 252 15.95 19.12 6.85
C GLY A 252 16.98 19.33 7.96
N GLY A 253 16.54 19.59 9.19
CA GLY A 253 17.43 19.82 10.34
C GLY A 253 18.26 21.11 10.26
N TYR A 254 18.06 21.92 9.21
CA TYR A 254 18.70 23.21 9.04
C TYR A 254 18.25 24.16 10.16
N ARG A 255 19.20 24.62 10.96
CA ARG A 255 18.99 25.62 12.00
C ARG A 255 19.46 26.97 11.45
N PRO A 256 18.58 27.77 10.81
CA PRO A 256 18.98 29.09 10.35
C PRO A 256 19.48 29.90 11.54
N ALA A 257 20.58 30.64 11.35
CA ALA A 257 21.02 31.63 12.31
C ALA A 257 19.89 32.66 12.46
N LEU A 258 19.26 32.70 13.64
CA LEU A 258 18.24 33.69 13.93
C LEU A 258 18.94 35.02 14.21
N PRO A 259 18.44 36.14 13.64
CA PRO A 259 19.13 37.43 13.70
C PRO A 259 19.45 37.89 15.13
N ASP A 260 18.71 37.42 16.14
CA ASP A 260 18.81 37.89 17.53
C ASP A 260 19.22 36.80 18.54
N ARG A 261 19.78 35.66 18.12
CA ARG A 261 20.27 34.62 19.04
C ARG A 261 21.70 34.22 18.70
N THR A 262 22.66 34.66 19.51
CA THR A 262 24.03 34.15 19.47
C THR A 262 24.03 32.66 19.86
N PRO A 263 24.72 31.79 19.10
CA PRO A 263 24.87 30.39 19.49
C PRO A 263 25.68 30.32 20.79
N THR A 264 25.13 29.61 21.79
CA THR A 264 25.85 29.20 23.00
C THR A 264 26.40 27.80 22.82
#